data_AF-A0A0Q6JA98-F1
#
_entry.id   AF-A0A0Q6JA98-F1
#
_cell.length_a   1.000
_cell.length_b   1.000
_cell.length_c   1.000
_cell.angle_alpha   90.00
_cell.angle_beta   90.00
_cell.angle_gamma   90.00
#
_symmetry.space_group_name_H-M   'P 1'
#
loop_
_entity.id
_entity.type
_entity.pdbx_description
1 polymer ?
#
loop_
_entity_poly.entity_id
_entity_poly.type
_entity_poly.pdbx_seq_one_letter_code
_entity_poly.pdbx_strand_id
1 'polypeptide(L)'
;MAIEHVIGLEKALLDPATRSSQTELDRLLDPSFEEIGASGRLWTRREMIAALIDAPESEPIKSANFNGRRIADDIVHVTYETWHEDRHARRSSWWRRVDAGWTLLFHQGTPIQAVARKRSADIKTALPR
;
A
#
# COMPACT_ATOMS: atom_id res chain seq x y z
N MET A 1 8.81 12.46 15.86
CA MET A 1 9.41 11.20 16.34
C MET A 1 8.65 9.95 15.89
N ALA A 2 7.54 9.54 16.53
CA ALA A 2 6.89 8.25 16.20
C ALA A 2 6.33 8.18 14.76
N ILE A 3 5.61 9.22 14.32
CA ILE A 3 5.03 9.28 12.97
C ILE A 3 6.12 9.28 11.89
N GLU A 4 7.15 10.09 12.04
CA GLU A 4 8.27 10.18 11.09
C GLU A 4 9.04 8.85 11.00
N HIS A 5 9.24 8.18 12.14
CA HIS A 5 9.86 6.86 12.16
C HIS A 5 9.03 5.84 11.40
N VAL A 6 7.71 5.79 11.63
CA VAL A 6 6.78 4.91 10.90
C VAL A 6 6.78 5.22 9.40
N ILE A 7 6.78 6.50 9.00
CA ILE A 7 6.92 6.88 7.58
C ILE A 7 8.26 6.39 7.01
N GLY A 8 9.34 6.41 7.79
CA GLY A 8 10.62 5.83 7.40
C GLY A 8 10.53 4.33 7.15
N LEU A 9 9.84 3.58 8.00
CA LEU A 9 9.62 2.14 7.83
C LEU A 9 8.71 1.85 6.62
N GLU A 10 7.67 2.66 6.39
CA GLU A 10 6.84 2.56 5.19
C GLU A 10 7.69 2.74 3.92
N LYS A 11 8.57 3.74 3.89
CA LYS A 11 9.51 3.95 2.78
C LYS A 11 10.48 2.79 2.62
N ALA A 12 10.98 2.21 3.71
CA ALA A 12 11.84 1.04 3.66
C ALA A 12 11.10 -0.15 3.00
N LEU A 13 9.82 -0.37 3.33
CA LEU A 13 8.99 -1.37 2.65
C LEU A 13 8.73 -1.07 1.17
N LEU A 14 9.08 0.11 0.66
CA LEU A 14 9.04 0.43 -0.78
C LEU A 14 10.34 0.09 -1.52
N ASP A 15 11.44 -0.14 -0.79
CA ASP A 15 12.74 -0.46 -1.33
C ASP A 15 12.78 -1.93 -1.79
N PRO A 16 13.14 -2.20 -3.06
CA PRO A 16 13.38 -3.55 -3.58
C PRO A 16 14.19 -4.44 -2.65
N ALA A 17 15.29 -3.92 -2.08
CA ALA A 17 16.18 -4.71 -1.22
C ALA A 17 15.50 -5.18 0.08
N THR A 18 14.60 -4.36 0.62
CA THR A 18 13.79 -4.73 1.79
C THR A 18 12.68 -5.70 1.39
N ARG A 19 12.00 -5.43 0.27
CA ARG A 19 10.91 -6.27 -0.23
C ARG A 19 11.33 -7.67 -0.64
N SER A 20 12.57 -7.86 -1.07
CA SER A 20 13.10 -9.18 -1.40
C SER A 20 13.76 -9.90 -0.21
N SER A 21 13.73 -9.31 0.99
CA SER A 21 14.38 -9.87 2.18
C SER A 21 13.34 -10.49 3.12
N GLN A 22 13.32 -11.84 3.17
CA GLN A 22 12.49 -12.60 4.10
C GLN A 22 12.65 -12.10 5.55
N THR A 23 13.89 -11.86 5.98
CA THR A 23 14.21 -11.41 7.35
C THR A 23 13.62 -10.03 7.64
N GLU A 24 13.73 -9.08 6.70
CA GLU A 24 13.17 -7.74 6.91
C GLU A 24 11.65 -7.75 6.86
N LEU A 25 11.06 -8.48 5.92
CA LEU A 25 9.62 -8.68 5.86
C LEU A 25 9.10 -9.33 7.14
N ASP A 26 9.81 -10.32 7.69
CA ASP A 26 9.39 -10.97 8.91
C ASP A 26 9.40 -10.02 10.11
N ARG A 27 10.38 -9.11 10.15
CA ARG A 27 10.53 -8.10 11.19
C ARG A 27 9.50 -6.97 11.05
N LEU A 28 9.16 -6.57 9.82
CA LEU A 28 8.33 -5.41 9.53
C LEU A 28 6.84 -5.75 9.41
N LEU A 29 6.47 -6.94 8.96
CA LEU A 29 5.08 -7.35 8.83
C LEU A 29 4.59 -8.01 10.10
N ASP A 30 3.55 -7.42 10.67
CA ASP A 30 2.90 -7.93 11.85
C ASP A 30 2.44 -9.40 11.66
N PRO A 31 2.50 -10.28 12.67
CA PRO A 31 1.98 -11.65 12.55
C PRO A 31 0.53 -11.74 12.08
N SER A 32 -0.28 -10.72 12.37
CA SER A 32 -1.68 -10.59 11.93
C SER A 32 -1.83 -9.71 10.67
N PHE A 33 -0.76 -9.49 9.91
CA PHE A 33 -0.79 -8.63 8.72
C PHE A 33 -1.76 -9.14 7.65
N GLU A 34 -2.52 -8.19 7.11
CA GLU A 34 -3.37 -8.37 5.94
C GLU A 34 -3.17 -7.23 4.92
N GLU A 35 -3.26 -7.56 3.64
CA GLU A 35 -3.29 -6.57 2.56
C GLU A 35 -4.49 -6.77 1.64
N ILE A 36 -5.16 -5.68 1.29
CA ILE A 36 -6.10 -5.65 0.17
C ILE A 36 -5.35 -5.13 -1.06
N GLY A 37 -5.07 -6.06 -1.98
CA GLY A 37 -4.41 -5.74 -3.25
C GLY A 37 -5.34 -4.99 -4.21
N ALA A 38 -4.77 -4.45 -5.29
CA ALA A 38 -5.54 -3.68 -6.28
C ALA A 38 -6.70 -4.44 -6.94
N SER A 39 -6.66 -5.78 -6.93
CA SER A 39 -7.76 -6.65 -7.42
C SER A 39 -8.90 -6.83 -6.41
N GLY A 40 -8.77 -6.31 -5.20
CA GLY A 40 -9.67 -6.60 -4.08
C GLY A 40 -9.38 -7.93 -3.38
N ARG A 41 -8.38 -8.70 -3.82
CA ARG A 41 -7.94 -9.91 -3.11
C ARG A 41 -7.37 -9.52 -1.74
N LEU A 42 -7.79 -10.24 -0.71
CA LEU A 42 -7.19 -10.22 0.62
C LEU A 42 -5.97 -11.16 0.63
N TRP A 43 -4.82 -10.64 1.05
CA TRP A 43 -3.56 -11.33 1.19
C TRP A 43 -3.19 -11.45 2.65
N THR A 44 -2.88 -12.66 3.10
CA THR A 44 -2.27 -12.86 4.42
C THR A 44 -0.78 -12.54 4.38
N ARG A 45 -0.17 -12.31 5.55
CA ARG A 45 1.28 -12.21 5.73
C ARG A 45 2.07 -13.26 4.96
N ARG A 46 1.72 -14.54 5.14
CA ARG A 46 2.45 -15.66 4.51
C ARG A 46 2.36 -15.59 2.99
N GLU A 47 1.18 -15.30 2.45
CA GLU A 47 0.98 -15.21 1.00
C GLU A 47 1.69 -14.00 0.40
N MET A 48 1.64 -12.85 1.07
CA MET A 48 2.31 -11.63 0.64
C MET A 48 3.82 -11.81 0.60
N ILE A 49 4.42 -12.32 1.69
CA ILE A 49 5.86 -12.59 1.76
C ILE A 49 6.29 -13.55 0.64
N ALA A 50 5.57 -14.65 0.47
CA ALA A 50 5.89 -15.62 -0.58
C ALA A 50 5.86 -14.98 -1.97
N ALA A 51 4.86 -14.15 -2.27
CA ALA A 51 4.76 -13.47 -3.56
C ALA A 51 5.86 -12.44 -3.79
N LEU A 52 6.25 -11.67 -2.77
CA LEU A 52 7.33 -10.69 -2.86
C LEU A 52 8.70 -11.34 -3.09
N ILE A 53 8.93 -12.53 -2.53
CA ILE A 53 10.17 -13.29 -2.70
C ILE A 53 10.22 -14.01 -4.04
N ASP A 54 9.10 -14.57 -4.50
CA ASP A 54 9.01 -15.31 -5.76
C ASP A 54 9.21 -14.40 -6.98
N ALA A 55 8.68 -13.18 -6.93
CA ALA A 55 8.76 -12.20 -8.00
C ALA A 55 9.21 -10.83 -7.47
N PRO A 56 10.51 -10.68 -7.10
CA PRO A 56 11.01 -9.42 -6.58
C PRO A 56 10.97 -8.33 -7.66
N GLU A 57 10.45 -7.16 -7.30
CA GLU A 57 10.55 -5.97 -8.14
C GLU A 57 12.01 -5.50 -8.17
N SER A 58 12.54 -5.16 -9.34
CA SER A 58 13.92 -4.68 -9.49
C SER A 58 14.04 -3.16 -9.36
N GLU A 59 12.96 -2.44 -9.61
CA GLU A 59 12.93 -0.97 -9.65
C GLU A 59 12.25 -0.40 -8.39
N PRO A 60 12.78 0.70 -7.81
CA PRO A 60 12.12 1.34 -6.69
C PRO A 60 10.75 1.91 -7.03
N ILE A 61 9.76 1.68 -6.16
CA ILE A 61 8.46 2.35 -6.26
C ILE A 61 8.64 3.83 -5.87
N LYS A 62 8.38 4.73 -6.81
CA LYS A 62 8.36 6.17 -6.51
C LYS A 62 7.19 6.48 -5.58
N SER A 63 7.43 7.30 -4.55
CA SER A 63 6.40 7.64 -3.57
C SER A 63 6.53 9.09 -3.08
N ALA A 64 5.40 9.69 -2.74
CA ALA A 64 5.31 11.06 -2.28
C ALA A 64 4.03 11.29 -1.47
N ASN A 65 3.85 12.52 -0.98
CA ASN A 65 2.65 12.96 -0.27
C ASN A 65 2.35 12.14 1.00
N PHE A 66 3.40 11.71 1.70
CA PHE A 66 3.26 11.00 2.96
C PHE A 66 2.61 11.88 4.01
N ASN A 67 1.54 11.36 4.60
CA ASN A 67 0.88 11.94 5.75
C ASN A 67 0.63 10.82 6.76
N GLY A 68 1.11 11.03 7.99
CA GLY A 68 0.92 10.10 9.08
C GLY A 68 0.08 10.73 10.20
N ARG A 69 -0.81 9.93 10.78
CA ARG A 69 -1.68 10.32 11.88
C ARG A 69 -1.60 9.27 12.99
N ARG A 70 -1.31 9.71 14.21
CA ARG A 70 -1.42 8.85 15.38
C ARG A 70 -2.91 8.65 15.72
N ILE A 71 -3.35 7.39 15.76
CA ILE A 71 -4.74 7.01 16.06
C ILE A 71 -4.88 6.60 17.52
N ALA A 72 -3.88 5.90 18.04
CA ALA A 72 -3.76 5.51 19.44
C ALA A 72 -2.29 5.60 19.87
N ASP A 73 -1.98 5.28 21.13
CA ASP A 73 -0.61 5.36 21.61
C ASP A 73 0.36 4.46 20.84
N ASP A 74 -0.14 3.33 20.40
CA ASP A 74 0.54 2.24 19.71
C ASP A 74 0.08 2.08 18.26
N ILE A 75 -0.75 2.98 17.72
CA ILE A 75 -1.27 2.88 16.35
C ILE A 75 -1.02 4.16 15.55
N VAL A 76 -0.39 4.02 14.39
CA VAL A 76 -0.20 5.09 13.40
C VAL A 76 -0.82 4.68 12.07
N HIS A 77 -1.65 5.55 11.51
CA HIS A 77 -2.16 5.43 10.16
C HIS A 77 -1.28 6.27 9.22
N VAL A 78 -0.87 5.71 8.09
CA VAL A 78 -0.10 6.41 7.06
C VAL A 78 -0.86 6.37 5.75
N THR A 79 -0.85 7.49 5.05
CA THR A 79 -1.38 7.64 3.69
C THR A 79 -0.33 8.29 2.82
N TYR A 80 -0.26 7.87 1.56
CA TYR A 80 0.70 8.39 0.59
C TYR A 80 0.28 7.99 -0.83
N GLU A 81 1.04 8.43 -1.83
CA GLU A 81 0.84 8.02 -3.22
C GLU A 81 2.08 7.30 -3.75
N THR A 82 1.84 6.35 -4.66
CA THR A 82 2.89 5.59 -5.35
C THR A 82 2.72 5.63 -6.85
N TRP A 83 3.85 5.68 -7.56
CA TRP A 83 3.94 5.54 -9.01
C TRP A 83 4.93 4.43 -9.35
N HIS A 84 4.48 3.47 -10.14
CA HIS A 84 5.32 2.40 -10.68
C HIS A 84 4.83 2.06 -12.09
N GLU A 85 5.69 2.26 -13.09
CA GLU A 85 5.31 2.19 -14.51
C GLU A 85 4.08 3.08 -14.78
N ASP A 86 3.03 2.54 -15.38
CA ASP A 86 1.77 3.23 -15.67
C ASP A 86 0.76 3.19 -14.50
N ARG A 87 1.16 2.64 -13.34
CA ARG A 87 0.28 2.47 -12.18
C ARG A 87 0.47 3.62 -11.19
N HIS A 88 -0.61 4.33 -10.90
CA HIS A 88 -0.71 5.31 -9.81
C HIS A 88 -1.73 4.85 -8.78
N ALA A 89 -1.39 4.89 -7.51
CA ALA A 89 -2.28 4.46 -6.43
C ALA A 89 -2.18 5.35 -5.19
N ARG A 90 -3.31 5.53 -4.50
CA ARG A 90 -3.31 5.97 -3.09
C ARG A 90 -3.07 4.76 -2.21
N ARG A 91 -2.15 4.89 -1.28
CA ARG A 91 -1.82 3.88 -0.29
C ARG A 91 -2.33 4.30 1.08
N SER A 92 -2.77 3.31 1.84
CA SER A 92 -3.22 3.47 3.22
C SER A 92 -2.68 2.29 4.02
N SER A 93 -2.00 2.56 5.12
CA SER A 93 -1.41 1.55 5.98
C SER A 93 -1.61 1.84 7.46
N TRP A 94 -1.73 0.78 8.24
CA TRP A 94 -1.84 0.85 9.69
C TRP A 94 -0.63 0.18 10.30
N TRP A 95 0.09 0.92 11.14
CA TRP A 95 1.24 0.44 11.88
C TRP A 95 0.89 0.30 13.34
N ARG A 96 1.32 -0.81 13.93
CA ARG A 96 1.15 -1.11 15.35
C ARG A 96 2.52 -1.16 16.02
N ARG A 97 2.61 -0.62 17.23
CA ARG A 97 3.79 -0.77 18.08
C ARG A 97 3.64 -2.03 18.93
N VAL A 98 4.61 -2.92 18.83
CA VAL A 98 4.81 -4.07 19.71
C VAL A 98 6.15 -3.90 20.44
N ASP A 99 6.48 -4.82 21.35
CA ASP A 99 7.73 -4.76 22.13
C ASP A 99 8.98 -4.65 21.24
N ALA A 100 8.97 -5.34 20.10
CA ALA A 100 10.07 -5.34 19.13
C ALA A 100 10.16 -4.09 18.24
N GLY A 101 9.18 -3.18 18.31
CA GLY A 101 9.12 -1.96 17.49
C GLY A 101 7.81 -1.80 16.73
N TRP A 102 7.83 -1.03 15.65
CA TRP A 102 6.65 -0.81 14.81
C TRP A 102 6.57 -1.86 13.70
N THR A 103 5.40 -2.47 13.56
CA THR A 103 5.06 -3.46 12.53
C THR A 103 3.88 -2.98 11.71
N LEU A 104 3.88 -3.29 10.42
CA LEU A 104 2.77 -3.04 9.50
C LEU A 104 1.68 -4.07 9.76
N LEU A 105 0.51 -3.63 10.23
CA LEU A 105 -0.65 -4.45 10.55
C LEU A 105 -1.60 -4.60 9.36
N PHE A 106 -1.74 -3.55 8.54
CA PHE A 106 -2.64 -3.58 7.40
C PHE A 106 -2.14 -2.68 6.28
N HIS A 107 -2.33 -3.09 5.03
CA HIS A 107 -2.07 -2.26 3.85
C HIS A 107 -3.19 -2.35 2.81
N GLN A 108 -3.43 -1.24 2.12
CA GLN A 108 -4.29 -1.21 0.95
C GLN A 108 -3.75 -0.22 -0.08
N GLY A 109 -3.70 -0.65 -1.33
CA GLY A 109 -3.51 0.21 -2.50
C GLY A 109 -4.79 0.38 -3.29
N THR A 110 -5.27 1.61 -3.43
CA THR A 110 -6.41 1.94 -4.30
C THR A 110 -5.90 2.63 -5.57
N PRO A 111 -6.04 2.02 -6.75
CA PRO A 111 -5.64 2.64 -8.00
C PRO A 111 -6.33 3.99 -8.19
N ILE A 112 -5.56 5.01 -8.55
CA ILE A 112 -6.09 6.26 -9.06
C ILE A 112 -6.18 6.07 -10.56
N GLN A 113 -7.36 5.70 -11.05
CA GLN A 113 -7.59 5.77 -12.49
C GLN A 113 -7.48 7.26 -12.89
N ALA A 114 -6.74 7.55 -13.97
CA ALA A 114 -7.15 8.67 -14.79
C ALA A 114 -8.59 8.34 -15.19
N VAL A 115 -9.57 9.11 -14.69
CA VAL A 115 -10.97 8.93 -15.05
C VAL A 115 -11.00 8.74 -16.55
N ALA A 116 -11.40 7.57 -17.03
CA ALA A 116 -11.62 7.38 -18.44
C ALA A 116 -12.66 8.45 -18.79
N ARG A 117 -12.25 9.51 -19.50
CA ARG A 117 -13.19 10.49 -20.06
C ARG A 117 -14.12 9.62 -20.88
N LYS A 118 -15.34 9.38 -20.38
CA LYS A 118 -16.40 8.85 -21.23
C LYS A 118 -16.46 9.81 -22.40
N ARG A 119 -16.04 9.37 -23.59
CA ARG A 119 -16.39 10.08 -24.81
C ARG A 119 -17.91 10.15 -24.78
N SER A 120 -18.44 11.35 -24.60
CA SER A 120 -19.84 11.64 -24.83
C SER A 120 -20.14 11.26 -26.27
N ALA A 121 -20.77 10.11 -26.46
CA ALA A 121 -21.41 9.74 -27.70
C ALA A 121 -22.72 9.05 -27.34
N ASP A 122 -23.79 9.70 -27.75
CA ASP A 122 -25.12 9.16 -27.96
C ASP A 122 -26.00 8.89 -26.72
N ILE A 123 -26.47 9.99 -26.12
CA ILE A 123 -27.91 10.08 -25.79
C ILE A 123 -28.55 10.86 -26.94
N LYS A 124 -28.83 10.17 -28.04
CA LYS A 124 -29.83 10.60 -29.02
C LYS A 124 -31.05 9.72 -28.85
N THR A 125 -32.09 10.34 -28.30
CA THR A 125 -33.48 10.27 -28.74
C THR A 125 -34.12 8.89 -28.91
N ALA A 126 -35.00 8.52 -27.98
CA ALA A 126 -36.28 7.85 -28.31
C ALA A 126 -37.27 7.88 -27.12
N LEU A 127 -38.02 8.97 -27.00
CA LEU A 127 -39.50 8.90 -26.92
C LEU A 127 -40.00 9.63 -28.18
N PRO A 128 -41.06 9.21 -28.89
CA PRO A 128 -42.41 8.88 -28.38
C PRO A 128 -43.04 7.63 -29.06
N ARG A 129 -44.27 7.14 -28.83
CA ARG A 129 -45.50 7.59 -28.16
C ARG A 129 -46.04 6.49 -27.25
#